data_AF-A0A940UWT5-F1
#
_entry.id   AF-A0A940UWT5-F1
#
_cell.length_a   1.000
_cell.length_b   1.000
_cell.length_c   1.000
_cell.angle_alpha   90.00
_cell.angle_beta   90.00
_cell.angle_gamma   90.00
#
_symmetry.space_group_name_H-M   'P 1'
#
loop_
_entity.id
_entity.type
_entity.pdbx_description
1 polymer ?
#
loop_
_entity_poly.entity_id
_entity_poly.type
_entity_poly.pdbx_seq_one_letter_code
_entity_poly.pdbx_strand_id
1 'polypeptide(L)' 'MGAVYMGDKNSTVLYIIAALIVIGGFVMIFLTRSTSVLAGGAVLIFIGLFVFLFGREKANKARA' A
#
# COMPACT_ATOMS: atom_id res chain seq x y z
N MET A 1 -6.48 29.56 0.29
CA MET A 1 -6.24 28.51 1.30
C MET A 1 -7.12 27.31 0.97
N GLY A 2 -6.58 26.22 0.43
CA GLY A 2 -7.42 25.08 0.02
C GLY A 2 -6.67 23.80 -0.40
N ALA A 3 -5.37 23.89 -0.73
CA ALA A 3 -4.59 22.74 -1.17
C ALA A 3 -4.07 21.86 -0.02
N VAL A 4 -3.92 22.41 1.20
CA VAL A 4 -3.28 21.71 2.33
C VAL A 4 -4.17 20.57 2.87
N TYR A 5 -5.50 20.78 2.95
CA TYR A 5 -6.42 19.78 3.51
C TYR A 5 -6.74 18.58 2.59
N MET A 6 -6.54 18.71 1.27
CA MET A 6 -6.79 17.63 0.31
C MET A 6 -5.65 16.60 0.30
N GLY A 7 -4.40 17.03 0.56
CA GLY A 7 -3.21 16.19 0.55
C GLY A 7 -3.13 15.18 1.70
N ASP A 8 -3.53 15.58 2.91
CA ASP A 8 -3.44 14.74 4.11
C ASP A 8 -4.48 13.59 4.10
N LYS A 9 -5.71 13.88 3.68
CA LYS A 9 -6.77 12.87 3.55
C LYS A 9 -6.42 11.87 2.44
N ASN A 10 -5.94 12.34 1.29
CA ASN A 10 -5.61 11.47 0.16
C ASN A 10 -4.43 10.54 0.47
N SER A 11 -3.43 11.05 1.21
CA SER A 11 -2.28 10.24 1.65
C SER A 11 -2.69 9.17 2.69
N THR A 12 -3.61 9.52 3.59
CA THR A 12 -4.17 8.57 4.57
C THR A 12 -4.98 7.46 3.88
N VAL A 13 -5.79 7.81 2.88
CA VAL A 13 -6.56 6.86 2.07
C VAL A 13 -5.63 5.90 1.31
N LEU A 14 -4.56 6.42 0.69
CA LEU A 14 -3.53 5.60 0.04
C LEU A 14 -2.86 4.61 1.00
N TYR A 15 -2.59 5.05 2.23
CA TYR A 15 -2.04 4.20 3.29
C TYR A 15 -2.98 3.06 3.68
N ILE A 16 -4.27 3.35 3.83
CA ILE A 16 -5.30 2.36 4.17
C ILE A 16 -5.45 1.34 3.03
N ILE A 17 -5.50 1.81 1.78
CA ILE A 17 -5.59 0.93 0.60
C ILE A 17 -4.35 0.04 0.50
N ALA A 18 -3.14 0.59 0.71
CA ALA A 18 -1.91 -0.19 0.71
C ALA A 18 -1.92 -1.27 1.81
N ALA A 19 -2.42 -0.96 3.01
CA ALA A 19 -2.56 -1.93 4.09
C ALA A 19 -3.53 -3.07 3.72
N LEU A 20 -4.68 -2.75 3.12
CA LEU A 20 -5.65 -3.75 2.66
C LEU A 20 -5.08 -4.66 1.57
N ILE A 21 -4.30 -4.12 0.63
CA ILE A 21 -3.63 -4.90 -0.43
C ILE A 21 -2.62 -5.87 0.16
N VAL A 22 -1.81 -5.42 1.12
CA VAL A 22 -0.83 -6.28 1.81
C VAL A 22 -1.56 -7.41 2.56
N ILE A 23 -2.60 -7.08 3.33
CA ILE A 23 -3.39 -8.09 4.05
C ILE A 23 -4.02 -9.09 3.07
N GLY A 24 -4.61 -8.62 1.97
CA GLY A 24 -5.20 -9.50 0.94
C GLY A 24 -4.18 -10.43 0.28
N GLY A 25 -2.97 -9.92 -0.01
CA GLY A 25 -1.86 -10.74 -0.53
C GLY A 25 -1.43 -11.83 0.46
N PHE A 26 -1.32 -11.49 1.75
CA PHE A 26 -1.02 -12.47 2.80
C PHE A 26 -2.13 -13.52 2.95
N VAL A 27 -3.40 -13.11 2.95
CA VAL A 27 -4.54 -14.03 3.04
C VAL A 27 -4.56 -15.03 1.89
N MET A 28 -4.29 -14.58 0.65
CA MET A 28 -4.18 -15.46 -0.51
C MET A 28 -3.05 -16.50 -0.37
N ILE A 29 -1.92 -16.09 0.23
CA ILE A 29 -0.79 -16.99 0.48
C ILE A 29 -1.16 -18.11 1.46
N PHE A 30 -1.93 -17.80 2.52
CA PHE A 30 -2.31 -18.79 3.53
C PHE A 30 -3.45 -19.71 3.09
N LEU A 31 -4.37 -19.23 2.25
CA LEU A 31 -5.53 -20.01 1.83
C LEU A 31 -5.25 -20.95 0.63
N THR A 32 -4.18 -20.71 -0.13
CA THR A 32 -3.97 -21.38 -1.41
C THR A 32 -2.66 -22.17 -1.47
N ARG A 33 -2.72 -23.46 -1.88
CA ARG A 33 -1.54 -24.29 -2.17
C ARG A 33 -0.94 -24.10 -3.58
N SER A 34 -1.60 -23.34 -4.44
CA SER A 34 -1.14 -23.09 -5.80
C SER A 34 0.03 -22.11 -5.83
N THR A 35 1.17 -22.56 -6.37
CA THR A 35 2.40 -21.75 -6.55
C THR A 35 2.14 -20.48 -7.34
N SER A 36 1.23 -20.51 -8.30
CA SER A 36 0.86 -19.35 -9.13
C SER A 36 0.17 -18.26 -8.30
N VAL A 37 -0.67 -18.65 -7.33
CA VAL A 37 -1.39 -17.72 -6.45
C VAL A 37 -0.46 -17.18 -5.37
N LEU A 38 0.46 -18.00 -4.87
CA LEU A 38 1.54 -17.57 -3.96
C LEU A 38 2.40 -16.47 -4.61
N ALA A 39 2.82 -16.67 -5.86
CA ALA A 39 3.57 -15.68 -6.61
C ALA A 39 2.77 -14.38 -6.84
N GLY A 40 1.48 -14.49 -7.19
CA GLY A 40 0.59 -13.33 -7.33
C GLY A 40 0.41 -12.55 -6.03
N GLY A 41 0.23 -13.25 -4.90
CA GLY A 41 0.14 -12.65 -3.56
C GLY A 41 1.43 -11.92 -3.16
N ALA A 42 2.60 -12.51 -3.43
CA ALA A 42 3.89 -11.87 -3.17
C ALA A 42 4.06 -10.58 -3.98
N VAL A 43 3.69 -10.58 -5.28
CA VAL A 43 3.74 -9.39 -6.13
C VAL A 43 2.82 -8.28 -5.60
N LEU A 44 1.61 -8.61 -5.16
CA LEU A 44 0.69 -7.64 -4.55
C LEU A 44 1.26 -7.03 -3.26
N ILE A 45 1.92 -7.82 -2.42
CA ILE A 45 2.60 -7.32 -1.22
C ILE A 45 3.73 -6.37 -1.60
N PHE A 46 4.55 -6.70 -2.60
CA PHE A 46 5.61 -5.82 -3.09
C PHE A 46 5.07 -4.48 -3.62
N ILE A 47 3.98 -4.51 -4.39
CA ILE A 47 3.34 -3.29 -4.90
C ILE A 47 2.79 -2.45 -3.74
N GLY A 48 2.11 -3.07 -2.78
CA GLY A 48 1.59 -2.38 -1.59
C GLY A 48 2.69 -1.71 -0.77
N LEU A 49 3.80 -2.42 -0.52
CA LEU A 49 4.97 -1.88 0.17
C LEU A 49 5.65 -0.75 -0.61
N PHE A 50 5.75 -0.88 -1.93
CA PHE A 50 6.33 0.15 -2.78
C PHE A 50 5.52 1.45 -2.72
N VAL A 51 4.20 1.35 -2.88
CA VAL A 51 3.28 2.49 -2.78
C VAL A 51 3.34 3.11 -1.38
N PHE A 52 3.39 2.29 -0.34
CA PHE A 52 3.53 2.75 1.05
C PHE A 52 4.83 3.53 1.27
N LEU A 53 5.97 2.99 0.87
CA LEU A 53 7.27 3.64 1.02
C LEU A 53 7.35 4.94 0.22
N PHE A 54 6.85 4.94 -1.02
CA PHE A 54 6.85 6.10 -1.90
C PHE A 54 5.91 7.20 -1.40
N GLY A 55 4.71 6.82 -0.92
CA GLY A 55 3.78 7.74 -0.28
C GLY A 55 4.37 8.35 0.99
N ARG A 56 5.09 7.55 1.79
CA ARG A 56 5.76 8.01 3.01
C ARG A 56 6.95 8.94 2.72
N GLU A 57 7.72 8.67 1.66
CA GLU A 57 8.82 9.55 1.25
C GLU A 57 8.31 10.91 0.78
N LYS A 58 7.21 10.95 0.00
CA LYS A 58 6.55 12.21 -0.38
C LYS A 58 6.00 12.96 0.83
N ALA A 59 5.40 12.26 1.80
CA ALA A 59 4.90 12.88 3.02
C ALA A 59 6.03 13.46 3.90
N ASN A 60 7.18 12.79 3.98
CA ASN A 60 8.34 13.31 4.70
C ASN A 60 8.98 14.52 4.00
N LYS A 61 9.04 14.55 2.66
CA LYS A 61 9.51 15.73 1.91
C LYS A 61 8.55 16.92 2.00
N ALA A 62 7.25 16.70 2.20
CA ALA A 62 6.28 17.79 2.38
C ALA A 62 6.32 18.41 3.79
N ARG A 63 7.00 17.77 4.76
CA ARG A 63 7.17 18.25 6.13
C ARG A 63 8.52 18.91 6.41
N ALA A 64 9.48 18.85 5.48
CA ALA A 64 10.79 19.51 5.56
C ALA A 64 10.76 20.84 4.81
#